data_AF-A0A7X4GMZ1-F1
#
_entry.id   AF-A0A7X4GMZ1-F1
#
_cell.length_a   1.000
_cell.length_b   1.000
_cell.length_c   1.000
_cell.angle_alpha   90.00
_cell.angle_beta   90.00
_cell.angle_gamma   90.00
#
_symmetry.space_group_name_H-M   'P 1'
#
loop_
_entity.id
_entity.type
_entity.pdbx_description
1 polymer ?
#
loop_
_entity_poly.entity_id
_entity_poly.type
_entity_poly.pdbx_seq_one_letter_code
_entity_poly.pdbx_strand_id
1 'polypeptide(L)'
;MNILHIDSCALGDHSASRQMTSAVTAALTASNDQATVPTVLYRDLAASPLSHASGPLLQVISQRWDADIPMNAELRAEALQSASLLQEFRDADVVVLGAPMHNFTVPSTLKAWMDRLLEQHPANAGGSQRQPAVRVLLVTAGCGALRLESPDDLMSYHESQLKAAFQFMGIRQLHIVRDLDDLQQIPELKHAA
;
A
#
# COMPACT_ATOMS: atom_id res chain seq x y z
N MET A 1 -11.15 3.92 14.36
CA MET A 1 -10.63 3.67 13.00
C MET A 1 -9.12 3.74 13.04
N ASN A 2 -8.42 2.71 12.58
CA ASN A 2 -6.97 2.68 12.41
C ASN A 2 -6.63 2.95 10.95
N ILE A 3 -5.85 4.01 10.69
CA ILE A 3 -5.40 4.39 9.37
C ILE A 3 -3.92 4.06 9.24
N LEU A 4 -3.55 3.29 8.21
CA LEU A 4 -2.16 3.13 7.78
C LEU A 4 -1.93 4.07 6.59
N HIS A 5 -1.19 5.16 6.80
CA HIS A 5 -0.82 6.12 5.77
C HIS A 5 0.58 5.79 5.26
N ILE A 6 0.67 5.41 3.99
CA ILE A 6 1.91 5.04 3.32
C ILE A 6 2.24 6.02 2.20
N ASP A 7 3.42 6.63 2.29
CA ASP A 7 4.01 7.39 1.20
C ASP A 7 5.17 6.63 0.57
N SER A 8 5.25 6.61 -0.75
CA SER A 8 6.30 5.88 -1.48
C SER A 8 7.09 6.71 -2.48
N CYS A 9 6.63 7.92 -2.81
CA CYS A 9 7.31 8.76 -3.79
C CYS A 9 8.69 9.20 -3.28
N ALA A 10 9.72 8.98 -4.10
CA ALA A 10 11.10 9.35 -3.80
C ALA A 10 11.33 10.87 -3.79
N LEU A 11 10.42 11.67 -4.34
CA LEU A 11 10.57 13.12 -4.46
C LEU A 11 10.25 13.90 -3.18
N GLY A 12 9.93 13.24 -2.06
CA GLY A 12 9.59 13.90 -0.80
C GLY A 12 8.51 14.95 -0.98
N ASP A 13 8.70 16.14 -0.40
CA ASP A 13 7.73 17.25 -0.40
C ASP A 13 7.28 17.72 -1.78
N HIS A 14 8.05 17.43 -2.84
CA HIS A 14 7.68 17.73 -4.23
C HIS A 14 6.71 16.69 -4.84
N SER A 15 6.25 15.71 -4.06
CA SER A 15 5.36 14.66 -4.51
C SER A 15 3.89 15.08 -4.45
N ALA A 16 3.24 15.16 -5.61
CA ALA A 16 1.79 15.35 -5.70
C ALA A 16 1.01 14.24 -4.98
N SER A 17 1.46 12.98 -5.08
CA SER A 17 0.81 11.87 -4.37
C SER A 17 0.89 12.00 -2.86
N ARG A 18 1.97 12.58 -2.30
CA ARG A 18 2.08 12.79 -0.84
C ARG A 18 1.15 13.89 -0.33
N GLN A 19 1.03 14.97 -1.10
CA GLN A 19 0.07 16.03 -0.80
C GLN A 19 -1.36 15.45 -0.79
N MET A 20 -1.67 14.59 -1.76
CA MET A 20 -2.96 13.93 -1.85
C MET A 20 -3.19 12.91 -0.72
N THR A 21 -2.24 12.02 -0.40
CA THR A 21 -2.38 11.08 0.74
C THR A 21 -2.54 11.83 2.06
N SER A 22 -1.81 12.92 2.27
CA SER A 22 -1.98 13.78 3.45
C SER A 22 -3.38 14.41 3.49
N ALA A 23 -3.89 14.90 2.37
CA ALA A 23 -5.23 15.49 2.30
C ALA A 23 -6.32 14.43 2.58
N VAL A 24 -6.19 13.25 1.98
CA VAL A 24 -7.09 12.10 2.22
C VAL A 24 -7.08 11.70 3.70
N THR A 25 -5.90 11.54 4.31
CA THR A 25 -5.79 11.20 5.74
C THR A 25 -6.37 12.30 6.64
N ALA A 26 -6.15 13.58 6.31
CA ALA A 26 -6.73 14.70 7.04
C ALA A 26 -8.28 14.68 6.98
N ALA A 27 -8.83 14.40 5.80
CA ALA A 27 -10.27 14.33 5.60
C ALA A 27 -10.90 13.14 6.38
N LEU A 28 -10.25 11.97 6.35
CA LEU A 28 -10.61 10.79 7.14
C LEU A 28 -10.57 11.01 8.65
N THR A 29 -9.64 11.84 9.13
CA THR A 29 -9.48 12.13 10.57
C THR A 29 -10.39 13.26 11.05
N ALA A 30 -10.82 14.14 10.15
CA ALA A 30 -11.78 15.21 10.45
C ALA A 30 -13.23 14.73 10.55
N SER A 31 -13.56 13.57 9.98
CA SER A 31 -14.89 12.97 10.04
C SER A 31 -15.27 12.65 11.50
N ASN A 32 -16.23 13.40 12.02
CA ASN A 32 -16.42 13.66 13.44
C ASN A 32 -17.47 12.75 14.11
N ASP A 33 -17.64 11.51 13.62
CA ASP A 33 -18.68 10.63 14.15
C ASP A 33 -18.23 9.98 15.46
N GLN A 34 -18.93 10.36 16.53
CA GLN A 34 -18.46 10.36 17.91
C GLN A 34 -18.47 8.96 18.53
N ALA A 35 -17.29 8.39 18.75
CA ALA A 35 -17.02 7.38 19.80
C ALA A 35 -15.52 7.10 20.00
N THR A 36 -14.70 7.21 18.94
CA THR A 36 -13.27 6.86 18.98
C THR A 36 -12.45 7.79 18.09
N VAL A 37 -11.40 8.41 18.63
CA VAL A 37 -10.45 9.20 17.83
C VAL A 37 -9.72 8.27 16.85
N PRO A 38 -9.67 8.57 15.54
CA PRO A 38 -8.90 7.77 14.60
C PRO A 38 -7.41 7.76 14.98
N THR A 39 -6.77 6.60 14.86
CA THR A 39 -5.31 6.49 15.01
C THR A 39 -4.67 6.46 13.63
N VAL A 40 -3.51 7.10 13.48
CA VAL A 40 -2.76 7.12 12.23
C VAL A 40 -1.39 6.53 12.48
N LEU A 41 -1.08 5.43 11.79
CA LEU A 41 0.27 4.92 11.65
C LEU A 41 0.84 5.41 10.32
N TYR A 42 1.89 6.23 10.39
CA TYR A 42 2.53 6.79 9.20
C TYR A 42 3.79 6.00 8.82
N ARG A 43 3.94 5.70 7.54
CA ARG A 43 5.13 5.03 6.99
C ARG A 43 5.58 5.71 5.69
N ASP A 44 6.81 6.22 5.72
CA ASP A 44 7.47 6.76 4.54
C ASP A 44 8.49 5.75 4.00
N LEU A 45 8.15 5.11 2.88
CA LEU A 45 8.99 4.11 2.22
C LEU A 45 10.19 4.72 1.48
N ALA A 46 10.22 6.02 1.25
CA ALA A 46 11.37 6.70 0.68
C ALA A 46 12.34 7.21 1.76
N ALA A 47 11.83 7.73 2.88
CA ALA A 47 12.66 8.19 3.99
C ALA A 47 13.22 7.02 4.82
N SER A 48 12.50 5.90 4.90
CA SER A 48 12.94 4.67 5.55
C SER A 48 12.84 3.49 4.57
N PRO A 49 13.73 3.42 3.57
CA PRO A 49 13.65 2.43 2.51
C PRO A 49 13.89 1.03 3.06
N LEU A 50 13.14 0.08 2.52
CA LEU A 50 13.35 -1.34 2.77
C LEU A 50 14.43 -1.86 1.83
N SER A 51 15.22 -2.84 2.27
CA SER A 51 16.13 -3.56 1.38
C SER A 51 15.33 -4.23 0.24
N HIS A 52 15.96 -4.44 -0.91
CA HIS A 52 15.31 -5.22 -1.97
C HIS A 52 15.09 -6.66 -1.50
N ALA A 53 14.01 -7.27 -2.00
CA ALA A 53 13.74 -8.67 -1.70
C ALA A 53 14.88 -9.55 -2.22
N SER A 54 15.43 -10.39 -1.33
CA SER A 54 16.42 -11.40 -1.67
C SER A 54 15.78 -12.79 -1.73
N GLY A 55 16.39 -13.71 -2.47
CA GLY A 55 15.94 -15.12 -2.51
C GLY A 55 15.79 -15.73 -1.11
N PRO A 56 16.80 -15.60 -0.22
CA PRO A 56 16.68 -16.00 1.18
C PRO A 56 15.50 -15.37 1.91
N LEU A 57 15.32 -14.04 1.80
CA LEU A 57 14.22 -13.35 2.48
C LEU A 57 12.86 -13.86 2.00
N LEU A 58 12.65 -13.96 0.69
CA LEU A 58 11.38 -14.43 0.11
C LEU A 58 11.05 -15.85 0.56
N GLN A 59 12.04 -16.74 0.64
CA GLN A 59 11.84 -18.11 1.14
C GLN A 59 11.46 -18.12 2.63
N VAL A 60 12.09 -17.28 3.45
CA VAL A 60 11.75 -17.14 4.88
C VAL A 60 10.33 -16.65 5.06
N ILE A 61 9.96 -15.55 4.41
CA ILE A 61 8.66 -14.90 4.65
C ILE A 61 7.49 -15.66 4.01
N SER A 62 7.73 -16.44 2.95
CA SER A 62 6.74 -17.38 2.36
C SER A 62 6.59 -18.69 3.12
N GLN A 63 7.35 -18.89 4.20
CA GLN A 63 7.43 -20.18 4.93
C GLN A 63 7.92 -21.35 4.05
N ARG A 64 8.67 -21.06 2.99
CA ARG A 64 9.31 -22.04 2.08
C ARG A 64 10.83 -22.09 2.29
N TRP A 65 11.26 -21.78 3.51
CA TRP A 65 12.67 -21.67 3.86
C TRP A 65 13.33 -23.04 3.90
N ASP A 66 14.48 -23.12 3.22
CA ASP A 66 15.40 -24.24 3.29
C ASP A 66 16.41 -24.03 4.44
N ALA A 67 16.57 -25.04 5.29
CA ALA A 67 17.51 -25.01 6.41
C ALA A 67 18.98 -24.86 5.94
N ASP A 68 19.27 -25.18 4.68
CA ASP A 68 20.58 -24.96 4.06
C ASP A 68 20.92 -23.47 3.85
N ILE A 69 19.93 -22.57 3.97
CA ILE A 69 20.12 -21.11 3.94
C ILE A 69 20.37 -20.61 5.36
N PRO A 70 21.60 -20.16 5.71
CA PRO A 70 21.92 -19.77 7.08
C PRO A 70 21.06 -18.58 7.55
N MET A 71 20.36 -18.76 8.68
CA MET A 71 19.62 -17.69 9.35
C MET A 71 20.59 -16.79 10.14
N ASN A 72 21.22 -15.84 9.46
CA ASN A 72 22.05 -14.82 10.09
C ASN A 72 21.19 -13.71 10.75
N ALA A 73 21.85 -12.78 11.44
CA ALA A 73 21.18 -11.72 12.19
C ALA A 73 20.40 -10.77 11.25
N GLU A 74 20.96 -10.48 10.08
CA GLU A 74 20.40 -9.58 9.08
C GLU A 74 19.10 -10.16 8.49
N LEU A 75 19.14 -11.41 8.02
CA LEU A 75 17.98 -12.10 7.46
C LEU A 75 16.85 -12.23 8.50
N ARG A 76 17.21 -12.52 9.75
CA ARG A 76 16.24 -12.55 10.86
C ARG A 76 15.59 -11.18 11.08
N ALA A 77 16.37 -10.11 11.09
CA ALA A 77 15.85 -8.76 11.25
C ALA A 77 14.93 -8.35 10.09
N GLU A 78 15.29 -8.69 8.85
CA GLU A 78 14.46 -8.43 7.67
C GLU A 78 13.15 -9.22 7.69
N ALA A 79 13.20 -10.49 8.13
CA ALA A 79 12.00 -11.31 8.27
C ALA A 79 11.04 -10.77 9.35
N LEU A 80 11.58 -10.35 10.50
CA LEU A 80 10.80 -9.69 11.57
C LEU A 80 10.19 -8.37 11.11
N GLN A 81 10.96 -7.55 10.37
CA GLN A 81 10.45 -6.32 9.78
C GLN A 81 9.32 -6.61 8.78
N SER A 82 9.48 -7.64 7.95
CA SER A 82 8.46 -8.06 6.97
C SER A 82 7.16 -8.50 7.65
N ALA A 83 7.26 -9.26 8.75
CA ALA A 83 6.10 -9.65 9.54
C ALA A 83 5.40 -8.44 10.18
N SER A 84 6.18 -7.48 10.70
CA SER A 84 5.65 -6.21 11.24
C SER A 84 4.87 -5.44 10.17
N LEU A 85 5.42 -5.29 8.96
CA LEU A 85 4.77 -4.57 7.86
C LEU A 85 3.43 -5.21 7.45
N LEU A 86 3.36 -6.54 7.44
CA LEU A 86 2.11 -7.25 7.16
C LEU A 86 1.10 -7.06 8.29
N GLN A 87 1.57 -7.05 9.54
CA GLN A 87 0.72 -6.84 10.71
C GLN A 87 0.13 -5.41 10.71
N GLU A 88 0.95 -4.39 10.46
CA GLU A 88 0.51 -3.00 10.27
C GLU A 88 -0.60 -2.90 9.22
N PHE A 89 -0.43 -3.59 8.08
CA PHE A 89 -1.44 -3.62 7.01
C PHE A 89 -2.73 -4.31 7.44
N ARG A 90 -2.65 -5.42 8.20
CA ARG A 90 -3.81 -6.19 8.66
C ARG A 90 -4.59 -5.52 9.78
N ASP A 91 -3.92 -4.74 10.63
CA ASP A 91 -4.53 -4.03 11.76
C ASP A 91 -5.19 -2.71 11.35
N ALA A 92 -4.97 -2.27 10.11
CA ALA A 92 -5.59 -1.08 9.54
C ALA A 92 -7.04 -1.35 9.11
N ASP A 93 -7.94 -0.43 9.46
CA ASP A 93 -9.28 -0.39 8.86
C ASP A 93 -9.20 0.21 7.45
N VAL A 94 -8.35 1.23 7.28
CA VAL A 94 -8.11 1.95 6.03
C VAL A 94 -6.61 2.10 5.79
N VAL A 95 -6.15 1.72 4.60
CA VAL A 95 -4.79 1.97 4.11
C VAL A 95 -4.87 3.08 3.08
N VAL A 96 -4.28 4.23 3.37
CA VAL A 96 -4.08 5.33 2.43
C VAL A 96 -2.71 5.16 1.79
N LEU A 97 -2.68 4.67 0.54
CA LEU A 97 -1.44 4.26 -0.12
C LEU A 97 -1.11 5.18 -1.29
N GLY A 98 -0.07 5.99 -1.14
CA GLY A 98 0.53 6.74 -2.24
C GLY A 98 1.28 5.82 -3.19
N ALA A 99 0.77 5.67 -4.40
CA ALA A 99 1.34 4.84 -5.47
C ALA A 99 1.45 5.63 -6.79
N PRO A 100 2.29 6.68 -6.85
CA PRO A 100 2.47 7.45 -8.08
C PRO A 100 3.11 6.58 -9.17
N MET A 101 2.90 6.95 -10.43
CA MET A 101 3.63 6.33 -11.53
C MET A 101 5.06 6.92 -11.60
N HIS A 102 6.06 6.07 -11.49
CA HIS A 102 7.47 6.37 -11.71
C HIS A 102 7.99 5.46 -12.83
N ASN A 103 8.40 6.05 -13.96
CA ASN A 103 8.89 5.32 -15.14
C ASN A 103 7.94 4.19 -15.58
N PHE A 104 6.65 4.51 -15.72
CA PHE A 104 5.59 3.58 -16.17
C PHE A 104 5.27 2.43 -15.21
N THR A 105 5.72 2.49 -13.96
CA THR A 105 5.33 1.54 -12.90
C THR A 105 5.31 2.22 -11.52
N VAL A 106 5.26 1.46 -10.43
CA VAL A 106 5.38 1.97 -9.06
C VAL A 106 6.82 2.37 -8.69
N PRO A 107 7.03 3.23 -7.68
CA PRO A 107 8.36 3.47 -7.12
C PRO A 107 8.99 2.17 -6.61
N SER A 108 10.32 2.02 -6.75
CA SER A 108 11.04 0.83 -6.31
C SER A 108 10.90 0.56 -4.80
N THR A 109 10.77 1.63 -4.01
CA THR A 109 10.47 1.59 -2.57
C THR A 109 9.10 0.97 -2.29
N LEU A 110 8.08 1.33 -3.06
CA LEU A 110 6.75 0.71 -2.99
C LEU A 110 6.83 -0.77 -3.39
N LYS A 111 7.55 -1.09 -4.46
CA LYS A 111 7.71 -2.48 -4.90
C LYS A 111 8.37 -3.35 -3.83
N ALA A 112 9.41 -2.86 -3.16
CA ALA A 112 10.08 -3.58 -2.07
C ALA A 112 9.14 -3.85 -0.87
N TRP A 113 8.21 -2.94 -0.59
CA TRP A 113 7.16 -3.15 0.42
C TRP A 113 6.12 -4.16 -0.07
N MET A 114 5.61 -4.02 -1.29
CA MET A 114 4.63 -4.94 -1.88
C MET A 114 5.16 -6.37 -1.95
N ASP A 115 6.43 -6.57 -2.32
CA ASP A 115 7.03 -7.92 -2.40
C ASP A 115 6.98 -8.65 -1.06
N ARG A 116 7.18 -7.94 0.04
CA ARG A 116 7.08 -8.53 1.39
C ARG A 116 5.64 -8.87 1.75
N LEU A 117 4.69 -7.99 1.43
CA LEU A 117 3.28 -8.23 1.74
C LEU A 117 2.69 -9.37 0.92
N LEU A 118 2.97 -9.38 -0.39
CA LEU A 118 2.45 -10.36 -1.34
C LEU A 118 3.00 -11.75 -1.08
N GLU A 119 4.29 -11.87 -0.77
CA GLU A 119 4.93 -13.17 -0.54
C GLU A 119 4.47 -13.84 0.77
N GLN A 120 4.15 -13.03 1.80
CA GLN A 120 3.60 -13.53 3.07
C GLN A 120 2.10 -13.81 3.01
N HIS A 121 1.41 -13.34 1.97
CA HIS A 121 -0.02 -13.59 1.81
C HIS A 121 -0.22 -14.82 0.93
N PRO A 122 -0.67 -15.96 1.47
CA PRO A 122 -0.83 -17.16 0.65
C PRO A 122 -1.82 -16.91 -0.49
N ALA A 123 -1.39 -17.18 -1.72
CA ALA A 123 -2.26 -17.27 -2.88
C ALA A 123 -3.33 -18.33 -2.59
N ASN A 124 -4.60 -17.96 -2.58
CA ASN A 124 -5.70 -18.92 -2.50
C ASN A 124 -5.65 -19.89 -1.30
N ALA A 125 -5.59 -19.38 -0.07
CA ALA A 125 -6.08 -20.16 1.07
C ALA A 125 -7.59 -20.41 0.88
N GLY A 126 -7.94 -21.49 0.19
CA GLY A 126 -9.31 -21.83 -0.19
C GLY A 126 -10.28 -21.67 0.98
N GLY A 127 -11.27 -20.79 0.80
CA GLY A 127 -12.53 -20.69 1.54
C GLY A 127 -12.49 -20.47 3.06
N SER A 128 -11.35 -20.58 3.74
CA SER A 128 -11.27 -20.71 5.20
C SER A 128 -10.49 -19.58 5.90
N GLN A 129 -9.67 -18.82 5.19
CA GLN A 129 -9.09 -17.59 5.75
C GLN A 129 -10.10 -16.45 5.65
N ARG A 130 -10.34 -15.81 6.80
CA ARG A 130 -11.13 -14.57 6.89
C ARG A 130 -10.53 -13.56 5.93
N GLN A 131 -11.32 -13.11 4.96
CA GLN A 131 -10.89 -12.07 4.03
C GLN A 131 -10.52 -10.81 4.83
N PRO A 132 -9.43 -10.10 4.44
CA PRO A 132 -9.08 -8.87 5.13
C PRO A 132 -10.24 -7.88 4.98
N ALA A 133 -10.70 -7.32 6.11
CA ALA A 133 -11.69 -6.24 6.10
C ALA A 133 -11.08 -4.87 5.72
N VAL A 134 -9.77 -4.86 5.44
CA VAL A 134 -8.97 -3.69 5.11
C VAL A 134 -9.50 -3.02 3.85
N ARG A 135 -9.76 -1.71 3.93
CA ARG A 135 -10.04 -0.86 2.77
C ARG A 135 -8.75 -0.21 2.30
N VAL A 136 -8.46 -0.27 1.00
CA VAL A 136 -7.29 0.39 0.40
C VAL A 136 -7.77 1.58 -0.43
N LEU A 137 -7.33 2.78 -0.06
CA LEU A 137 -7.43 3.99 -0.87
C LEU A 137 -6.11 4.16 -1.60
N LEU A 138 -6.09 3.75 -2.86
CA LEU A 138 -4.91 3.79 -3.71
C LEU A 138 -4.81 5.17 -4.36
N VAL A 139 -3.96 6.00 -3.79
CA VAL A 139 -3.70 7.37 -4.26
C VAL A 139 -2.70 7.32 -5.41
N THR A 140 -3.20 7.48 -6.63
CA THR A 140 -2.37 7.48 -7.84
C THR A 140 -2.17 8.89 -8.36
N ALA A 141 -0.96 9.18 -8.82
CA ALA A 141 -0.63 10.42 -9.50
C ALA A 141 0.21 10.08 -10.72
N GLY A 142 -0.10 10.68 -11.87
CA GLY A 142 0.65 10.46 -13.09
C GLY A 142 2.08 10.98 -12.99
N CYS A 143 2.99 10.37 -13.75
CA CYS A 143 4.19 11.11 -14.15
C CYS A 143 3.75 12.23 -15.10
N GLY A 144 4.51 13.32 -15.21
CA GLY A 144 4.21 14.44 -16.12
C GLY A 144 4.18 14.09 -17.62
N ALA A 145 3.89 12.84 -17.99
CA ALA A 145 3.59 12.31 -19.32
C ALA A 145 2.33 12.91 -19.96
N LEU A 146 1.94 14.13 -19.58
CA LEU A 146 0.97 15.02 -20.22
C LEU A 146 1.29 15.34 -21.70
N ARG A 147 2.26 14.64 -22.31
CA ARG A 147 2.66 14.76 -23.72
C ARG A 147 2.45 13.47 -24.52
N LEU A 148 1.91 12.42 -23.90
CA LEU A 148 1.51 11.20 -24.61
C LEU A 148 0.07 11.33 -25.09
N GLU A 149 -0.27 10.64 -26.17
CA GLU A 149 -1.59 10.76 -26.81
C GLU A 149 -2.74 10.26 -25.92
N SER A 150 -2.47 9.28 -25.05
CA SER A 150 -3.46 8.66 -24.14
C SER A 150 -2.96 8.52 -22.70
N PRO A 151 -2.87 9.63 -21.93
CA PRO A 151 -2.41 9.59 -20.54
C PRO A 151 -3.34 8.78 -19.61
N ASP A 152 -4.65 8.78 -19.87
CA ASP A 152 -5.64 8.05 -19.08
C ASP A 152 -5.50 6.53 -19.22
N ASP A 153 -5.16 6.04 -20.42
CA ASP A 153 -4.91 4.62 -20.65
C ASP A 153 -3.69 4.13 -19.85
N LEU A 154 -2.62 4.95 -19.81
CA LEU A 154 -1.42 4.63 -19.04
C LEU A 154 -1.70 4.54 -17.54
N MET A 155 -2.48 5.49 -17.02
CA MET A 155 -2.92 5.45 -15.62
C MET A 155 -3.79 4.22 -15.35
N SER A 156 -4.68 3.89 -16.28
CA SER A 156 -5.52 2.69 -16.17
C SER A 156 -4.70 1.40 -16.13
N TYR A 157 -3.61 1.29 -16.89
CA TYR A 157 -2.70 0.13 -16.83
C TYR A 157 -1.96 0.04 -15.49
N HIS A 158 -1.41 1.16 -15.03
CA HIS A 158 -0.73 1.24 -13.72
C HIS A 158 -1.66 0.82 -12.58
N GLU A 159 -2.87 1.37 -12.57
CA GLU A 159 -3.90 1.05 -11.57
C GLU A 159 -4.37 -0.40 -11.68
N SER A 160 -4.51 -0.94 -12.89
CA SER A 160 -4.95 -2.33 -13.10
C SER A 160 -3.94 -3.33 -12.54
N GLN A 161 -2.64 -3.08 -12.71
CA GLN A 161 -1.60 -3.93 -12.12
C GLN A 161 -1.65 -3.90 -10.59
N LEU A 162 -1.82 -2.72 -9.99
CA LEU A 162 -1.92 -2.57 -8.53
C LEU A 162 -3.19 -3.23 -7.97
N LYS A 163 -4.33 -3.04 -8.65
CA LYS A 163 -5.59 -3.72 -8.33
C LYS A 163 -5.43 -5.23 -8.31
N ALA A 164 -4.79 -5.79 -9.34
CA ALA A 164 -4.56 -7.24 -9.42
C ALA A 164 -3.72 -7.76 -8.24
N ALA A 165 -2.67 -7.02 -7.84
CA ALA A 165 -1.83 -7.39 -6.70
C ALA A 165 -2.62 -7.42 -5.37
N PHE A 166 -3.41 -6.39 -5.07
CA PHE A 166 -4.21 -6.36 -3.84
C PHE A 166 -5.39 -7.36 -3.88
N GLN A 167 -6.00 -7.58 -5.05
CA GLN A 167 -7.03 -8.61 -5.20
C GLN A 167 -6.46 -10.02 -4.99
N PHE A 168 -5.22 -10.27 -5.39
CA PHE A 168 -4.51 -11.51 -5.08
C PHE A 168 -4.33 -11.72 -3.56
N MET A 169 -4.15 -10.64 -2.79
CA MET A 169 -4.19 -10.65 -1.32
C MET A 169 -5.61 -10.76 -0.74
N GLY A 170 -6.64 -10.94 -1.57
CA GLY A 170 -8.03 -11.01 -1.11
C GLY A 170 -8.64 -9.66 -0.74
N ILE A 171 -8.00 -8.53 -1.06
CA ILE A 171 -8.56 -7.19 -0.82
C ILE A 171 -9.67 -6.92 -1.83
N ARG A 172 -10.88 -6.68 -1.32
CA ARG A 172 -12.07 -6.42 -2.13
C ARG A 172 -12.51 -4.96 -2.12
N GLN A 173 -12.16 -4.22 -1.08
CA GLN A 173 -12.48 -2.81 -0.93
C GLN A 173 -11.28 -1.96 -1.33
N LEU A 174 -11.04 -1.84 -2.64
CA LEU A 174 -9.98 -1.00 -3.18
C LEU A 174 -10.58 0.10 -4.04
N HIS A 175 -10.23 1.34 -3.72
CA HIS A 175 -10.70 2.53 -4.41
C HIS A 175 -9.50 3.30 -4.97
N ILE A 176 -9.61 3.77 -6.20
CA ILE A 176 -8.63 4.70 -6.78
C ILE A 176 -9.01 6.10 -6.33
N VAL A 177 -8.02 6.88 -5.91
CA VAL A 177 -8.19 8.27 -5.49
C VAL A 177 -7.15 9.11 -6.22
N ARG A 178 -7.59 9.98 -7.12
CA ARG A 178 -6.75 10.93 -7.86
C ARG A 178 -6.95 12.35 -7.34
N ASP A 179 -8.14 12.65 -6.83
CA ASP A 179 -8.49 13.89 -6.13
C ASP A 179 -9.43 13.63 -4.92
N LEU A 180 -9.83 14.68 -4.22
CA LEU A 180 -10.71 14.56 -3.05
C LEU A 180 -12.18 14.27 -3.41
N ASP A 181 -12.61 14.57 -4.63
CA ASP A 181 -13.99 14.30 -5.06
C ASP A 181 -14.21 12.78 -5.23
N ASP A 182 -13.16 12.03 -5.56
CA ASP A 182 -13.18 10.57 -5.57
C ASP A 182 -13.55 9.97 -4.20
N LEU A 183 -13.17 10.62 -3.09
CA LEU A 183 -13.54 10.15 -1.74
C LEU A 183 -15.06 10.25 -1.51
N GLN A 184 -15.71 11.28 -2.03
CA GLN A 184 -17.16 11.46 -1.93
C GLN A 184 -17.94 10.38 -2.67
N GLN A 185 -17.31 9.68 -3.61
CA GLN A 185 -17.93 8.56 -4.32
C GLN A 185 -17.93 7.26 -3.51
N ILE A 186 -17.18 7.19 -2.41
CA ILE A 186 -17.09 6.00 -1.54
C ILE A 186 -18.17 6.12 -0.45
N PRO A 187 -19.30 5.39 -0.53
CA PRO A 187 -20.45 5.61 0.34
C PRO A 187 -20.14 5.59 1.84
N GLU A 188 -19.25 4.69 2.25
CA GLU A 188 -18.83 4.51 3.63
C GLU A 188 -17.91 5.62 4.14
N LEU A 189 -17.33 6.41 3.23
CA LEU A 189 -16.40 7.52 3.52
C LEU A 189 -16.95 8.88 3.08
N LYS A 190 -18.21 8.96 2.63
CA LYS A 190 -18.86 10.22 2.21
C LYS A 190 -18.81 11.33 3.26
N HIS A 191 -18.80 10.98 4.53
CA HIS A 191 -18.77 11.91 5.66
C HIS A 191 -17.35 12.41 5.99
N ALA A 192 -16.34 11.92 5.27
CA ALA A 192 -14.93 12.19 5.49
C ALA A 192 -14.33 13.08 4.40
N ALA A 193 -15.14 13.78 3.61
CA ALA A 193 -14.71 14.70 2.57
C ALA A 193 -15.29 16.10 2.83
#